data_AF-A0A1F8F639-F1
#
_entry.id   AF-A0A1F8F639-F1
#
_cell.length_a   1.000
_cell.length_b   1.000
_cell.length_c   1.000
_cell.angle_alpha   90.00
_cell.angle_beta   90.00
_cell.angle_gamma   90.00
#
_symmetry.space_group_name_H-M   'P 1'
#
loop_
_entity.id
_entity.type
_entity.pdbx_description
1 polymer ?
#
loop_
_entity_poly.entity_id
_entity_poly.type
_entity_poly.pdbx_seq_one_letter_code
_entity_poly.pdbx_strand_id
1 'polypeptide(L)'
;MIKGEYKKILLEIFDVLGYFEHEKEMALGGFKKKFSNEMLKELHGILSEDQKQWLTQMIAIKEYDKNDPNFIGIQKTIDLTYTPEKLYELSRPVFKKIVGSYISFVSPKIDQEKAKKLEQILKDF
;
A
#
# COMPACT_ATOMS: atom_id res chain seq x y z
N MET A 1 -8.09 -3.45 -2.70
CA MET A 1 -7.04 -2.45 -2.97
C MET A 1 -5.60 -2.94 -2.77
N ILE A 2 -5.34 -4.25 -2.69
CA ILE A 2 -4.18 -4.89 -3.32
C ILE A 2 -4.78 -6.11 -4.01
N LYS A 3 -4.97 -6.02 -5.33
CA LYS A 3 -5.60 -7.02 -6.20
C LYS A 3 -4.89 -6.97 -7.55
N GLY A 4 -5.08 -7.98 -8.40
CA GLY A 4 -4.48 -8.02 -9.73
C GLY A 4 -2.96 -7.90 -9.65
N GLU A 5 -2.39 -6.99 -10.45
CA GLU A 5 -0.95 -6.77 -10.61
C GLU A 5 -0.22 -6.56 -9.28
N TYR A 6 -0.75 -5.72 -8.37
CA TYR A 6 -0.07 -5.42 -7.10
C TYR A 6 0.01 -6.65 -6.19
N LYS A 7 -1.03 -7.51 -6.19
CA LYS A 7 -0.99 -8.76 -5.43
C LYS A 7 0.04 -9.70 -6.03
N LYS A 8 0.09 -9.80 -7.36
CA LYS A 8 1.01 -10.66 -8.10
C LYS A 8 2.47 -10.30 -7.77
N ILE A 9 2.84 -9.02 -7.87
CA ILE A 9 4.19 -8.53 -7.57
C ILE A 9 4.60 -8.83 -6.13
N LEU A 10 3.72 -8.62 -5.15
CA LEU A 10 4.03 -8.95 -3.76
C LEU A 10 4.25 -10.44 -3.55
N LEU A 11 3.42 -11.29 -4.18
CA LEU A 11 3.59 -12.74 -4.09
C LEU A 11 4.92 -13.18 -4.72
N GLU A 12 5.27 -12.66 -5.90
CA GLU A 12 6.57 -12.94 -6.54
C GLU A 12 7.76 -12.56 -5.64
N ILE A 13 7.67 -11.40 -4.98
CA ILE A 13 8.69 -10.97 -3.99
C ILE A 13 8.76 -11.93 -2.81
N PHE A 14 7.62 -12.33 -2.26
CA PHE A 14 7.58 -13.24 -1.12
C PHE A 14 8.05 -14.65 -1.48
N ASP A 15 7.79 -15.11 -2.70
CA ASP A 15 8.30 -16.37 -3.24
C ASP A 15 9.83 -16.35 -3.32
N VAL A 16 10.43 -15.26 -3.85
CA VAL A 16 11.89 -15.09 -3.89
C VAL A 16 12.48 -15.11 -2.48
N LEU A 17 11.80 -14.49 -1.50
CA LEU A 17 12.21 -14.49 -0.10
C LEU A 17 11.97 -15.83 0.61
N GLY A 18 11.23 -16.76 0.01
CA GLY A 18 10.95 -18.08 0.54
C GLY A 18 9.90 -18.10 1.65
N TYR A 19 8.94 -17.17 1.63
CA TYR A 19 7.87 -17.11 2.63
C TYR A 19 6.91 -18.29 2.44
N PHE A 20 6.46 -18.87 3.55
CA PHE A 20 5.35 -19.83 3.56
C PHE A 20 4.01 -19.12 3.35
N GLU A 21 2.97 -19.85 2.93
CA GLU A 21 1.64 -19.27 2.64
C GLU A 21 1.08 -18.42 3.78
N HIS A 22 1.16 -18.91 5.02
CA HIS A 22 0.68 -18.15 6.19
C HIS A 22 1.46 -16.84 6.42
N GLU A 23 2.77 -16.82 6.10
CA GLU A 23 3.59 -15.61 6.17
C GLU A 23 3.25 -14.63 5.05
N LYS A 24 2.96 -15.13 3.84
CA LYS A 24 2.49 -14.30 2.71
C LYS A 24 1.20 -13.59 3.07
N GLU A 25 0.25 -14.27 3.72
CA GLU A 25 -1.01 -13.65 4.13
C GLU A 25 -0.80 -12.52 5.15
N MET A 26 0.04 -12.76 6.15
CA MET A 26 0.40 -11.74 7.15
C MET A 26 1.13 -10.55 6.49
N ALA A 27 2.11 -10.83 5.62
CA ALA A 27 2.86 -9.81 4.90
C ALA A 27 1.96 -8.98 3.97
N LEU A 28 1.04 -9.62 3.24
CA LEU A 28 0.01 -8.94 2.44
C LEU A 28 -0.86 -8.04 3.31
N GLY A 29 -1.24 -8.49 4.51
CA GLY A 29 -1.96 -7.67 5.49
C GLY A 29 -1.20 -6.41 5.87
N GLY A 30 0.09 -6.55 6.20
CA GLY A 30 0.99 -5.44 6.50
C GLY A 30 1.13 -4.45 5.34
N PHE A 31 1.36 -4.96 4.12
CA PHE A 31 1.45 -4.13 2.92
C PHE A 31 0.15 -3.38 2.61
N LYS A 32 -1.02 -4.02 2.75
CA LYS A 32 -2.32 -3.35 2.57
C LYS A 32 -2.47 -2.15 3.50
N LYS A 33 -2.10 -2.31 4.78
CA LYS A 33 -2.15 -1.21 5.77
C LYS A 33 -1.18 -0.09 5.39
N LYS A 34 0.08 -0.42 5.12
CA LYS A 34 1.10 0.55 4.73
C LYS A 34 0.72 1.30 3.45
N PHE A 35 0.24 0.59 2.44
CA PHE A 35 -0.22 1.17 1.17
C PHE A 35 -1.39 2.11 1.37
N SER A 36 -2.41 1.71 2.15
CA SER A 36 -3.56 2.57 2.43
C SER A 36 -3.14 3.86 3.14
N ASN A 37 -2.22 3.78 4.10
CA ASN A 37 -1.71 4.96 4.81
C ASN A 37 -0.93 5.92 3.90
N GLU A 38 -0.06 5.40 3.03
CA GLU A 38 0.66 6.25 2.07
C GLU A 38 -0.28 6.83 1.02
N MET A 39 -1.28 6.08 0.54
CA MET A 39 -2.32 6.60 -0.34
C MET A 39 -3.09 7.75 0.30
N LEU A 40 -3.48 7.62 1.58
CA LEU A 40 -4.17 8.69 2.29
C LEU A 40 -3.31 9.95 2.44
N LYS A 41 -1.97 9.83 2.53
CA LYS A 41 -1.08 10.98 2.52
C LYS A 41 -1.06 11.69 1.18
N GLU A 42 -1.02 10.96 0.07
CA GLU A 42 -1.11 11.55 -1.27
C GLU A 42 -2.46 12.24 -1.51
N LEU A 43 -3.53 11.67 -0.95
CA LEU A 43 -4.89 12.22 -1.04
C LEU A 43 -5.17 13.31 0.00
N HIS A 44 -4.23 13.60 0.91
CA HIS A 44 -4.46 14.53 2.02
C HIS A 44 -4.83 15.95 1.55
N GLY A 45 -4.34 16.37 0.38
CA GLY A 45 -4.61 17.70 -0.19
C GLY A 45 -6.07 17.96 -0.56
N ILE A 46 -6.88 16.93 -0.75
CA ILE A 46 -8.29 17.05 -1.18
C ILE A 46 -9.29 16.95 -0.01
N LEU A 47 -8.80 16.67 1.20
CA LEU A 47 -9.64 16.48 2.38
C LEU A 47 -9.83 17.78 3.16
N SER A 48 -11.00 17.95 3.76
CA SER A 48 -11.26 19.05 4.69
C SER A 48 -10.42 18.91 5.98
N GLU A 49 -10.26 20.00 6.73
CA GLU A 49 -9.53 19.95 8.01
C GLU A 49 -10.16 18.97 9.01
N ASP A 50 -11.49 18.90 9.09
CA ASP A 50 -12.19 17.94 9.95
C ASP A 50 -11.90 16.49 9.54
N GLN A 51 -11.88 16.19 8.23
CA GLN A 51 -11.55 14.87 7.70
C GLN A 51 -10.10 14.49 7.98
N LYS A 52 -9.16 15.46 7.87
CA LYS A 52 -7.74 15.26 8.18
C LYS A 52 -7.51 14.97 9.66
N GLN A 53 -8.18 15.72 10.53
CA GLN A 53 -8.11 15.50 11.98
C GLN A 53 -8.66 14.13 12.35
N TRP A 54 -9.82 13.76 11.82
CA TRP A 54 -10.41 12.44 12.05
C TRP A 54 -9.49 11.31 11.58
N LEU A 55 -8.94 11.39 10.37
CA LEU A 55 -7.99 10.40 9.86
C LEU A 55 -6.75 10.27 10.75
N THR A 56 -6.21 11.39 11.22
CA THR A 56 -5.04 11.40 12.11
C THR A 56 -5.35 10.68 13.43
N GLN A 57 -6.51 10.93 14.02
CA GLN A 57 -6.96 10.24 15.23
C GLN A 57 -7.14 8.74 15.00
N MET A 58 -7.83 8.35 13.92
CA MET A 58 -8.08 6.94 13.59
C MET A 58 -6.78 6.16 13.29
N ILE A 59 -5.81 6.79 12.60
CA ILE A 59 -4.49 6.21 12.35
C ILE A 59 -3.75 5.97 13.68
N ALA A 60 -3.86 6.89 14.64
CA ALA A 60 -3.22 6.76 15.94
C ALA A 60 -3.79 5.59 16.77
N ILE A 61 -5.12 5.42 16.77
CA ILE A 61 -5.79 4.36 17.54
C ILE A 61 -5.80 3.00 16.81
N LYS A 62 -5.46 2.97 15.50
CA LYS A 62 -5.40 1.76 14.65
C LYS A 62 -6.71 0.97 14.57
N GLU A 63 -7.82 1.61 14.87
CA GLU A 63 -9.17 1.05 14.91
C GLU A 63 -10.12 2.09 14.32
N TYR A 64 -11.04 1.66 13.45
CA TYR A 64 -12.10 2.51 12.94
C TYR A 64 -13.25 1.66 12.41
N ASP A 65 -14.48 2.16 12.58
CA ASP A 65 -15.68 1.57 12.00
C ASP A 65 -15.82 2.00 10.54
N LYS A 66 -16.08 1.05 9.64
CA LYS A 66 -16.33 1.32 8.23
C LYS A 66 -17.71 1.94 7.98
N ASN A 67 -18.60 1.85 8.96
CA ASN A 67 -19.91 2.50 8.93
C ASN A 67 -19.87 3.91 9.55
N ASP A 68 -18.72 4.37 10.05
CA ASP A 68 -18.57 5.73 10.57
C ASP A 68 -18.91 6.76 9.47
N PRO A 69 -19.79 7.74 9.75
CA PRO A 69 -20.15 8.77 8.80
C PRO A 69 -18.95 9.54 8.24
N ASN A 70 -17.88 9.73 9.02
CA ASN A 70 -16.66 10.40 8.58
C ASN A 70 -15.88 9.53 7.59
N PHE A 71 -15.81 8.22 7.82
CA PHE A 71 -15.21 7.27 6.86
C PHE A 71 -15.94 7.32 5.52
N ILE A 72 -17.28 7.25 5.55
CA ILE A 72 -18.13 7.33 4.36
C ILE A 72 -17.95 8.69 3.67
N GLY A 73 -17.87 9.78 4.45
CA GLY A 73 -17.64 11.12 3.93
C GLY A 73 -16.32 11.23 3.18
N ILE A 74 -15.22 10.71 3.75
CA ILE A 74 -13.90 10.69 3.09
C ILE A 74 -13.94 9.87 1.81
N GLN A 75 -14.57 8.69 1.84
CA GLN A 75 -14.71 7.86 0.64
C GLN A 75 -15.44 8.61 -0.47
N LYS A 76 -16.54 9.29 -0.15
CA LYS A 76 -17.28 10.13 -1.12
C LYS A 76 -16.43 11.27 -1.66
N THR A 77 -15.65 11.96 -0.82
CA THR A 77 -14.76 13.03 -1.28
C THR A 77 -13.76 12.49 -2.31
N ILE A 78 -13.18 11.31 -2.06
CA ILE A 78 -12.25 10.66 -2.99
C ILE A 78 -12.96 10.29 -4.30
N ASP A 79 -14.10 9.61 -4.22
CA ASP A 79 -14.85 9.12 -5.39
C ASP A 79 -15.38 10.27 -6.28
N LEU A 80 -15.68 11.43 -5.69
CA LEU A 80 -16.09 12.63 -6.43
C LEU A 80 -14.91 13.37 -7.08
N THR A 81 -13.71 13.26 -6.50
CA THR A 81 -12.53 14.00 -6.97
C THR A 81 -11.76 13.23 -8.04
N TYR A 82 -11.68 11.91 -7.91
CA TYR A 82 -10.85 11.07 -8.77
C TYR A 82 -11.66 9.93 -9.38
N THR A 83 -11.46 9.72 -10.69
CA THR A 83 -11.96 8.51 -11.33
C THR A 83 -11.16 7.29 -10.88
N PRO A 84 -11.70 6.06 -11.03
CA PRO A 84 -10.96 4.84 -10.73
C PRO A 84 -9.62 4.74 -11.46
N GLU A 85 -9.55 5.19 -12.72
CA GLU A 85 -8.32 5.22 -13.51
C GLU A 85 -7.31 6.18 -12.92
N LYS A 86 -7.75 7.39 -12.50
CA LYS A 86 -6.85 8.37 -11.90
C LYS A 86 -6.33 7.90 -10.55
N LEU A 87 -7.17 7.28 -9.73
CA LEU A 87 -6.73 6.64 -8.49
C LEU A 87 -5.72 5.54 -8.77
N TYR A 88 -5.91 4.74 -9.82
CA TYR A 88 -4.95 3.72 -10.20
C TYR A 88 -3.60 4.32 -10.58
N GLU A 89 -3.58 5.36 -11.43
CA GLU A 89 -2.36 6.10 -11.80
C GLU A 89 -1.62 6.66 -10.59
N LEU A 90 -2.34 7.28 -9.64
CA LEU A 90 -1.77 7.80 -8.39
C LEU A 90 -1.22 6.68 -7.50
N SER A 91 -1.85 5.52 -7.54
CA SER A 91 -1.51 4.40 -6.66
C SER A 91 -0.28 3.62 -7.10
N ARG A 92 0.04 3.62 -8.40
CA ARG A 92 1.23 2.94 -8.95
C ARG A 92 2.56 3.46 -8.39
N PRO A 93 2.87 4.77 -8.39
CA PRO A 93 4.12 5.28 -7.83
C PRO A 93 4.21 5.07 -6.32
N VAL A 94 3.09 5.19 -5.59
CA VAL A 94 3.04 4.89 -4.14
C VAL A 94 3.40 3.43 -3.88
N PHE A 95 2.80 2.51 -4.62
CA PHE A 95 3.10 1.09 -4.52
C PHE A 95 4.57 0.81 -4.83
N LYS A 96 5.09 1.36 -5.93
CA LYS A 96 6.49 1.20 -6.34
C LYS A 96 7.46 1.71 -5.27
N LYS A 97 7.18 2.87 -4.67
CA LYS A 97 7.97 3.43 -3.55
C LYS A 97 8.00 2.49 -2.34
N ILE A 98 6.85 1.95 -1.95
CA ILE A 98 6.77 1.06 -0.78
C ILE A 98 7.51 -0.25 -1.03
N VAL A 99 7.30 -0.86 -2.20
CA VAL A 99 7.99 -2.10 -2.59
C VAL A 99 9.48 -1.87 -2.72
N GLY A 100 9.92 -0.79 -3.37
CA GLY A 100 11.33 -0.43 -3.47
C GLY A 100 11.98 -0.23 -2.11
N SER A 101 11.31 0.50 -1.20
CA SER A 101 11.80 0.67 0.18
C SER A 101 11.94 -0.67 0.92
N TYR A 102 11.00 -1.59 0.70
CA TYR A 102 11.05 -2.92 1.30
C TYR A 102 12.22 -3.73 0.74
N ILE A 103 12.38 -3.78 -0.58
CA ILE A 103 13.48 -4.47 -1.26
C ILE A 103 14.82 -3.92 -0.79
N SER A 104 15.04 -2.60 -0.79
CA SER A 104 16.28 -2.00 -0.30
C SER A 104 16.61 -2.36 1.14
N PHE A 105 15.60 -2.60 1.98
CA PHE A 105 15.80 -3.02 3.37
C PHE A 105 16.16 -4.51 3.52
N VAL A 106 15.65 -5.38 2.64
CA VAL A 106 15.90 -6.83 2.71
C VAL A 106 17.10 -7.28 1.88
N SER A 107 17.41 -6.61 0.76
CA SER A 107 18.50 -6.99 -0.15
C SER A 107 19.87 -7.17 0.54
N PRO A 108 20.27 -6.33 1.53
CA PRO A 108 21.53 -6.54 2.23
C PRO A 108 21.58 -7.77 3.15
N LYS A 109 20.45 -8.47 3.37
CA LYS A 109 20.29 -9.55 4.35
C LYS A 109 20.09 -10.93 3.70
N ILE A 110 20.12 -10.98 2.38
CA ILE A 110 19.88 -12.18 1.58
C ILE A 110 21.04 -12.39 0.60
N ASP A 111 21.09 -13.55 -0.04
CA ASP A 111 22.11 -13.82 -1.05
C ASP A 111 21.94 -12.92 -2.29
N GLN A 112 23.05 -12.74 -3.01
CA GLN A 112 23.13 -11.84 -4.16
C GLN A 112 22.18 -12.25 -5.30
N GLU A 113 21.91 -13.54 -5.46
CA GLU A 113 21.00 -14.02 -6.51
C GLU A 113 19.56 -13.58 -6.22
N LYS A 114 19.09 -13.77 -4.98
CA LYS A 114 17.77 -13.30 -4.56
C LYS A 114 17.67 -11.77 -4.62
N ALA A 115 18.69 -11.05 -4.16
CA ALA A 115 18.70 -9.58 -4.22
C ALA A 115 18.52 -9.07 -5.67
N LYS A 116 19.25 -9.65 -6.63
CA LYS A 116 19.11 -9.30 -8.06
C LYS A 116 17.71 -9.63 -8.61
N LYS A 117 17.12 -10.77 -8.22
CA LYS A 117 15.75 -11.13 -8.62
C LYS A 117 14.73 -10.12 -8.11
N LEU A 118 14.86 -9.67 -6.85
CA LEU A 118 13.97 -8.65 -6.29
C LEU A 118 14.09 -7.31 -7.03
N GLU A 119 15.30 -6.86 -7.31
CA GLU A 119 15.54 -5.65 -8.09
C GLU A 119 14.95 -5.74 -9.51
N GLN A 120 15.04 -6.91 -10.14
CA GLN A 120 14.47 -7.16 -11.45
C GLN A 120 12.93 -7.08 -11.43
N ILE A 121 12.27 -7.69 -10.44
CA ILE A 121 10.81 -7.59 -10.27
C ILE A 121 10.36 -6.12 -10.16
N LEU A 122 11.11 -5.30 -9.40
CA LEU A 122 10.79 -3.87 -9.26
C LEU A 122 11.03 -3.07 -10.54
N LYS A 123 12.00 -3.49 -11.36
CA LYS A 123 12.33 -2.84 -12.64
C LYS A 123 11.26 -3.13 -13.70
N ASP A 124 10.72 -4.35 -13.71
CA ASP A 124 9.71 -4.80 -14.67
C ASP A 124 8.29 -4.30 -14.34
N PHE A 125 8.08 -3.79 -13.13
CA PHE A 125 6.85 -3.12 -12.67
C PHE A 125 6.85 -1.61 -12.95
#